data_AF-A0A4T0UJN2-F1
#
_entry.id   AF-A0A4T0UJN2-F1
#
_cell.length_a   1.000
_cell.length_b   1.000
_cell.length_c   1.000
_cell.angle_alpha   90.00
_cell.angle_beta   90.00
_cell.angle_gamma   90.00
#
_symmetry.space_group_name_H-M   'P 1'
#
loop_
_entity.id
_entity.type
_entity.pdbx_description
1 polymer ?
#
loop_
_entity_poly.entity_id
_entity_poly.type
_entity_poly.pdbx_seq_one_letter_code
_entity_poly.pdbx_strand_id
1 'polypeptide(L)'
;MGVDVNLYVEADPNPERLAKAEEFFIARSDLADTDDRFPHALILTVDDLSSGRPRVEVNTLSRYYGPCYERGNWPRIYGAIRVLQAAFPGEKVFYGGDSSDDGVECTEEYLAEVWAHFLGPNGDAYRTRMAAARNTSVRPEPSSTNDQTREETR
;
A
#
# COMPACT_ATOMS: atom_id res chain seq x y z
N MET A 1 11.95 9.65 -2.64
CA MET A 1 10.52 9.31 -2.52
C MET A 1 10.39 7.79 -2.52
N GLY A 2 9.33 7.24 -1.91
CA GLY A 2 9.02 5.81 -2.03
C GLY A 2 8.12 5.56 -3.24
N VAL A 3 8.13 4.33 -3.74
CA VAL A 3 7.16 3.81 -4.71
C VAL A 3 5.90 3.39 -3.94
N ASP A 4 4.76 3.88 -4.40
CA ASP A 4 3.42 3.57 -3.88
C ASP A 4 2.74 2.50 -4.75
N VAL A 5 1.74 1.83 -4.18
CA VAL A 5 0.98 0.82 -4.89
C VAL A 5 0.18 1.48 -6.00
N ASN A 6 0.30 0.93 -7.21
CA ASN A 6 -0.66 1.12 -8.27
C ASN A 6 -1.50 -0.16 -8.39
N LEU A 7 -2.81 -0.07 -8.11
CA LEU A 7 -3.73 -1.19 -8.12
C LEU A 7 -5.00 -0.76 -8.84
N TYR A 8 -5.40 -1.47 -9.89
CA TYR A 8 -6.56 -1.09 -10.69
C TYR A 8 -7.27 -2.29 -11.29
N VAL A 9 -8.49 -2.07 -11.75
CA VAL A 9 -9.28 -3.03 -12.53
C VAL A 9 -9.64 -2.43 -13.88
N GLU A 10 -9.43 -3.16 -14.96
CA GLU A 10 -9.97 -2.80 -16.28
C GLU A 10 -11.47 -3.15 -16.29
N ALA A 11 -12.33 -2.16 -16.13
CA ALA A 11 -13.78 -2.35 -16.07
C ALA A 11 -14.52 -1.08 -16.52
N ASP A 12 -15.71 -1.27 -17.10
CA ASP A 12 -16.60 -0.16 -17.46
C ASP A 12 -17.03 0.64 -16.20
N PRO A 13 -16.80 1.98 -16.15
CA PRO A 13 -17.03 2.81 -14.97
C PRO A 13 -18.51 3.17 -14.81
N ASN A 14 -19.38 2.17 -14.78
CA ASN A 14 -20.78 2.38 -14.43
C ASN A 14 -20.87 2.88 -12.97
N PRO A 15 -21.45 4.08 -12.72
CA PRO A 15 -21.52 4.66 -11.37
C PRO A 15 -22.20 3.76 -10.32
N GLU A 16 -23.24 3.01 -10.70
CA GLU A 16 -23.93 2.11 -9.77
C GLU A 16 -23.06 0.91 -9.39
N ARG A 17 -22.28 0.40 -10.34
CA ARG A 17 -21.34 -0.70 -10.11
C ARG A 17 -20.18 -0.23 -9.24
N LEU A 18 -19.64 0.96 -9.53
CA LEU A 18 -18.57 1.58 -8.78
C LEU A 18 -18.96 1.79 -7.31
N ALA A 19 -20.15 2.36 -7.05
CA ALA A 19 -20.63 2.59 -5.69
C ALA A 19 -20.76 1.28 -4.89
N LYS A 20 -21.29 0.21 -5.51
CA LYS A 20 -21.37 -1.12 -4.87
C LYS A 20 -20.00 -1.74 -4.61
N ALA A 21 -19.09 -1.61 -5.57
CA ALA A 21 -17.72 -2.10 -5.43
C ALA A 21 -16.96 -1.35 -4.35
N GLU A 22 -17.14 -0.03 -4.25
CA GLU A 22 -16.55 0.81 -3.21
C GLU A 22 -17.06 0.43 -1.83
N GLU A 23 -18.39 0.31 -1.63
CA GLU A 23 -18.98 -0.17 -0.38
C GLU A 23 -18.43 -1.56 0.01
N PHE A 24 -18.34 -2.47 -0.96
CA PHE A 24 -17.79 -3.81 -0.75
C PHE A 24 -16.32 -3.78 -0.34
N PHE A 25 -15.52 -2.92 -1.01
CA PHE A 25 -14.09 -2.78 -0.79
C PHE A 25 -13.79 -2.17 0.58
N ILE A 26 -14.46 -1.08 0.95
CA ILE A 26 -14.34 -0.44 2.27
C ILE A 26 -14.60 -1.43 3.40
N ALA A 27 -15.65 -2.23 3.27
CA ALA A 27 -16.05 -3.16 4.32
C ALA A 27 -15.10 -4.35 4.52
N ARG A 28 -14.16 -4.61 3.60
CA ARG A 28 -13.38 -5.88 3.55
C ARG A 28 -11.89 -5.71 3.30
N SER A 29 -11.46 -4.55 2.83
CA SER A 29 -10.07 -4.28 2.51
C SER A 29 -9.48 -3.41 3.61
N ASP A 30 -8.53 -3.95 4.35
CA ASP A 30 -7.73 -3.14 5.27
C ASP A 30 -6.96 -2.05 4.51
N LEU A 31 -6.75 -2.17 3.19
CA LEU A 31 -6.07 -1.16 2.36
C LEU A 31 -6.95 0.09 2.11
N ALA A 32 -8.26 -0.01 2.31
CA ALA A 32 -9.16 1.13 2.28
C ALA A 32 -8.81 2.05 3.46
N ASP A 33 -8.04 3.10 3.18
CA ASP A 33 -7.70 4.09 4.19
C ASP A 33 -8.76 5.18 4.15
N THR A 34 -9.78 5.05 5.00
CA THR A 34 -10.72 6.13 5.25
C THR A 34 -10.03 7.11 6.21
N ASP A 35 -9.16 7.98 5.68
CA ASP A 35 -8.72 9.14 6.47
C ASP A 35 -9.99 9.95 6.78
N ASP A 36 -10.30 10.15 8.07
CA ASP A 36 -11.49 10.92 8.49
C ASP A 36 -11.50 12.35 7.90
N ARG A 37 -10.33 12.86 7.49
CA ARG A 37 -10.19 14.15 6.80
C ARG A 37 -10.54 14.07 5.30
N PHE A 38 -10.49 12.88 4.72
CA PHE A 38 -10.73 12.58 3.30
C PHE A 38 -11.50 11.26 3.09
N PRO A 39 -12.73 11.12 3.63
CA PRO A 39 -13.43 9.83 3.75
C PRO A 39 -13.79 9.15 2.42
N HIS A 40 -13.67 9.86 1.28
CA HIS A 40 -14.00 9.36 -0.07
C HIS A 40 -12.94 9.67 -1.12
N ALA A 41 -11.83 10.33 -0.78
CA ALA A 41 -10.87 10.78 -1.79
C ALA A 41 -9.81 9.72 -2.13
N LEU A 42 -9.77 8.61 -1.39
CA LEU A 42 -8.64 7.67 -1.38
C LEU A 42 -9.08 6.21 -1.53
N ILE A 43 -10.13 5.91 -2.30
CA ILE A 43 -10.58 4.52 -2.42
C ILE A 43 -10.71 4.11 -3.88
N LEU A 44 -11.88 4.19 -4.50
CA LEU A 44 -12.03 3.81 -5.91
C LEU A 44 -12.30 5.03 -6.78
N THR A 45 -11.46 5.30 -7.76
CA THR A 45 -11.67 6.37 -8.74
C THR A 45 -11.69 5.82 -10.15
N VAL A 46 -12.53 6.40 -10.99
CA VAL A 46 -12.43 6.19 -12.43
C VAL A 46 -11.19 6.93 -12.89
N ASP A 47 -10.26 6.23 -13.53
CA ASP A 47 -9.19 6.91 -14.22
C ASP A 47 -9.61 7.25 -15.64
N ASP A 48 -9.67 8.55 -15.90
CA ASP A 48 -9.96 9.17 -17.18
C ASP A 48 -8.69 9.57 -17.94
N LEU A 49 -7.50 9.33 -17.35
CA LEU A 49 -6.23 9.76 -17.88
C LEU A 49 -5.53 8.65 -18.70
N SER A 50 -5.59 8.80 -20.02
CA SER A 50 -4.55 8.39 -21.00
C SER A 50 -4.38 6.92 -21.40
N SER A 51 -4.92 5.93 -20.70
CA SER A 51 -4.68 4.50 -21.04
C SER A 51 -5.50 3.97 -22.24
N GLY A 52 -6.47 4.76 -22.74
CA GLY A 52 -7.37 4.34 -23.83
C GLY A 52 -8.35 3.22 -23.43
N ARG A 53 -8.32 2.78 -22.16
CA ARG A 53 -9.21 1.77 -21.59
C ARG A 53 -9.82 2.30 -20.30
N PRO A 54 -11.13 2.10 -20.09
CA PRO A 54 -11.75 2.43 -18.82
C PRO A 54 -11.14 1.58 -17.69
N ARG A 55 -10.61 2.24 -16.66
CA ARG A 55 -10.11 1.56 -15.45
C ARG A 55 -10.61 2.22 -14.18
N VAL A 56 -10.78 1.42 -13.14
CA VAL A 56 -11.08 1.86 -11.78
C VAL A 56 -9.85 1.61 -10.93
N GLU A 57 -9.27 2.67 -10.39
CA GLU A 57 -8.04 2.65 -9.61
C GLU A 57 -8.31 2.66 -8.12
N VAL A 58 -7.48 1.96 -7.35
CA VAL A 58 -7.41 2.06 -5.89
C VAL A 58 -6.42 3.15 -5.51
N ASN A 59 -6.92 4.28 -5.03
CA ASN A 59 -6.07 5.32 -4.45
C ASN A 59 -5.57 4.84 -3.09
N THR A 60 -4.26 4.79 -2.87
CA THR A 60 -3.71 4.41 -1.57
C THR A 60 -2.33 5.00 -1.38
N LEU A 61 -1.97 5.28 -0.13
CA LEU A 61 -0.60 5.68 0.25
C LEU A 61 0.25 4.47 0.67
N SER A 62 -0.25 3.27 0.44
CA SER A 62 0.45 2.04 0.77
C SER A 62 1.67 1.88 -0.14
N ARG A 63 2.81 1.52 0.47
CA ARG A 63 4.04 1.26 -0.30
C ARG A 63 3.90 0.01 -1.16
N TYR A 64 4.44 0.06 -2.36
CA TYR A 64 4.58 -1.10 -3.24
C TYR A 64 5.40 -2.21 -2.58
N TYR A 65 5.11 -3.46 -2.94
CA TYR A 65 5.88 -4.64 -2.58
C TYR A 65 6.23 -5.44 -3.83
N GLY A 66 7.51 -5.66 -4.08
CA GLY A 66 7.94 -6.56 -5.13
C GLY A 66 9.44 -6.81 -5.11
N PRO A 67 9.94 -7.59 -6.09
CA PRO A 67 11.37 -7.79 -6.26
C PRO A 67 12.12 -6.47 -6.30
N CYS A 68 13.17 -6.35 -5.49
CA CYS A 68 13.99 -5.15 -5.37
C CYS A 68 13.31 -3.95 -4.67
N TYR A 69 12.08 -4.11 -4.17
CA TYR A 69 11.37 -3.10 -3.39
C TYR A 69 10.41 -3.73 -2.37
N GLU A 70 10.94 -4.26 -1.28
CA GLU A 70 10.18 -5.05 -0.30
C GLU A 70 9.49 -4.22 0.80
N ARG A 71 9.09 -2.98 0.51
CA ARG A 71 8.63 -2.05 1.56
C ARG A 71 7.14 -2.17 1.94
N GLY A 72 6.30 -2.59 1.01
CA GLY A 72 4.87 -2.74 1.19
C GLY A 72 4.48 -3.89 2.12
N ASN A 73 3.30 -3.78 2.73
CA ASN A 73 2.71 -4.89 3.45
C ASN A 73 2.01 -5.83 2.46
N TRP A 74 2.75 -6.81 1.95
CA TRP A 74 2.23 -7.75 0.95
C TRP A 74 0.92 -8.44 1.36
N PRO A 75 0.76 -9.01 2.57
CA PRO A 75 -0.52 -9.58 2.99
C PRO A 75 -1.73 -8.62 2.87
N ARG A 76 -1.55 -7.33 3.24
CA ARG A 76 -2.61 -6.31 3.13
C ARG A 76 -2.93 -5.99 1.66
N ILE A 77 -1.89 -5.88 0.83
CA ILE A 77 -2.02 -5.64 -0.61
C ILE A 77 -2.72 -6.82 -1.30
N TYR A 78 -2.30 -8.05 -1.00
CA TYR A 78 -2.92 -9.27 -1.51
C TYR A 78 -4.40 -9.36 -1.11
N GLY A 79 -4.74 -9.03 0.13
CA GLY A 79 -6.13 -8.94 0.58
C GLY A 79 -6.94 -7.98 -0.28
N ALA A 80 -6.43 -6.77 -0.54
CA ALA A 80 -7.09 -5.80 -1.41
C ALA A 80 -7.28 -6.30 -2.85
N ILE A 81 -6.28 -6.97 -3.42
CA ILE A 81 -6.38 -7.61 -4.75
C ILE A 81 -7.54 -8.62 -4.76
N ARG A 82 -7.63 -9.48 -3.75
CA ARG A 82 -8.72 -10.47 -3.63
C ARG A 82 -10.08 -9.82 -3.49
N VAL A 83 -10.18 -8.74 -2.72
CA VAL A 83 -11.42 -7.99 -2.54
C VAL A 83 -11.86 -7.34 -3.86
N LEU A 84 -10.93 -6.79 -4.65
CA LEU A 84 -11.24 -6.27 -5.99
C LEU A 84 -11.71 -7.36 -6.95
N GLN A 85 -11.01 -8.50 -7.00
CA GLN A 85 -11.42 -9.64 -7.84
C GLN A 85 -12.86 -10.11 -7.51
N ALA A 86 -13.24 -10.05 -6.23
CA ALA A 86 -14.59 -10.38 -5.79
C ALA A 86 -15.61 -9.26 -6.09
N ALA A 87 -15.22 -7.99 -5.99
CA ALA A 87 -16.08 -6.85 -6.29
C ALA A 87 -16.35 -6.69 -7.80
N PHE A 88 -15.41 -7.13 -8.64
CA PHE A 88 -15.48 -7.06 -10.10
C PHE A 88 -15.34 -8.46 -10.72
N PRO A 89 -16.34 -9.34 -10.54
CA PRO A 89 -16.25 -10.71 -11.04
C PRO A 89 -16.13 -10.73 -12.57
N GLY A 90 -15.11 -11.44 -13.08
CA GLY A 90 -14.83 -11.58 -14.50
C GLY A 90 -13.95 -10.48 -15.11
N GLU A 91 -13.64 -9.43 -14.36
CA GLU A 91 -12.72 -8.38 -14.81
C GLU A 91 -11.28 -8.69 -14.42
N LYS A 92 -10.34 -8.00 -15.08
CA LYS A 92 -8.91 -8.14 -14.83
C LYS A 92 -8.43 -7.11 -13.82
N VAL A 93 -7.79 -7.59 -12.76
CA VAL A 93 -7.15 -6.75 -11.75
C VAL A 93 -5.64 -6.72 -12.02
N PHE A 94 -5.02 -5.55 -11.90
CA PHE A 94 -3.61 -5.32 -12.17
C PHE A 94 -2.92 -4.69 -10.96
N TYR A 95 -1.66 -5.07 -10.74
CA TYR A 95 -0.85 -4.62 -9.62
C TYR A 95 0.54 -4.18 -10.07
N GLY A 96 1.00 -3.03 -9.57
CA GLY A 96 2.33 -2.49 -9.85
C GLY A 96 2.74 -1.40 -8.89
N GLY A 97 3.82 -0.69 -9.24
CA GLY A 97 4.23 0.54 -8.58
C GLY A 97 3.72 1.77 -9.34
N ASP A 98 3.53 2.88 -8.65
CA ASP A 98 3.21 4.19 -9.25
C ASP A 98 4.33 4.78 -10.13
N SER A 99 5.49 4.10 -10.18
CA SER A 99 6.64 4.44 -11.01
C SER A 99 6.72 3.69 -12.34
N SER A 100 5.77 2.78 -12.62
CA SER A 100 5.66 2.02 -13.86
C SER A 100 4.35 2.31 -14.58
N ASP A 101 4.40 2.44 -15.91
CA ASP A 101 3.24 2.82 -16.73
C ASP A 101 2.09 1.81 -16.64
N ASP A 102 2.38 0.51 -16.56
CA ASP A 102 1.38 -0.56 -16.46
C ASP A 102 1.71 -1.58 -15.36
N GLY A 103 0.67 -2.03 -14.65
CA GLY A 103 0.76 -3.12 -13.68
C GLY A 103 0.76 -4.49 -14.36
N VAL A 104 1.05 -5.53 -13.57
CA VAL A 104 0.96 -6.93 -13.99
C VAL A 104 -0.42 -7.49 -13.62
N GLU A 105 -1.04 -8.23 -14.53
CA GLU A 105 -2.31 -8.90 -14.27
C GLU A 105 -2.18 -9.86 -13.08
N CYS A 106 -3.07 -9.73 -12.10
CA CYS A 106 -3.11 -10.49 -10.86
C CYS A 106 -3.66 -11.91 -11.06
N THR A 107 -2.99 -12.70 -11.88
CA THR A 107 -3.24 -14.14 -12.05
C THR A 107 -2.83 -14.94 -10.81
N GLU A 108 -3.35 -16.16 -10.65
CA GLU A 108 -2.95 -17.04 -9.53
C GLU A 108 -1.45 -17.34 -9.56
N GLU A 109 -0.89 -17.55 -10.75
CA GLU A 109 0.53 -17.82 -10.96
C GLU A 109 1.37 -16.63 -10.49
N TYR A 110 1.03 -15.41 -10.92
CA TYR A 110 1.73 -14.21 -10.50
C TYR A 110 1.63 -13.97 -8.99
N LEU A 111 0.44 -14.12 -8.40
CA LEU A 111 0.26 -13.94 -6.95
C LEU A 111 1.05 -14.99 -6.15
N ALA A 112 1.14 -16.22 -6.65
CA ALA A 112 1.97 -17.27 -6.05
C ALA A 112 3.46 -16.93 -6.11
N GLU A 113 3.95 -16.34 -7.21
CA GLU A 113 5.33 -15.87 -7.32
C GLU A 113 5.65 -14.78 -6.30
N VAL A 114 4.78 -13.78 -6.16
CA VAL A 114 4.98 -12.70 -5.17
C VAL A 114 4.94 -13.24 -3.75
N TRP A 115 4.05 -14.20 -3.44
CA TRP A 115 4.05 -14.90 -2.17
C TRP A 115 5.33 -15.69 -1.92
N ALA A 116 5.84 -16.40 -2.93
CA ALA A 116 7.10 -17.14 -2.83
C ALA A 116 8.28 -16.19 -2.55
N HIS A 117 8.31 -15.00 -3.17
CA HIS A 117 9.30 -13.97 -2.86
C HIS A 117 9.15 -13.43 -1.42
N PHE A 118 7.92 -13.18 -0.99
CA PHE A 118 7.63 -12.67 0.36
C PHE A 118 7.98 -13.62 1.49
N LEU A 119 7.71 -14.91 1.29
CA LEU A 119 8.02 -15.98 2.23
C LEU A 119 9.45 -16.52 2.08
N GLY A 120 10.15 -16.10 1.02
CA GLY A 120 11.52 -16.53 0.72
C GLY A 120 12.60 -15.68 1.40
N PRO A 121 13.88 -16.03 1.17
CA PRO A 121 15.03 -15.38 1.80
C PRO A 121 15.12 -13.87 1.56
N ASN A 122 14.62 -13.39 0.42
CA ASN A 122 14.61 -11.97 0.07
C ASN A 122 13.68 -11.16 0.99
N GLY A 123 12.46 -11.66 1.22
CA GLY A 123 11.52 -11.05 2.16
C GLY A 123 12.06 -11.03 3.59
N ASP A 124 12.70 -12.12 4.02
CA ASP A 124 13.34 -12.21 5.34
C ASP A 124 14.47 -11.20 5.51
N ALA A 125 15.36 -11.08 4.53
CA ALA A 125 16.49 -10.15 4.57
C ALA A 125 16.03 -8.69 4.71
N TYR A 126 14.96 -8.30 4.02
CA TYR A 126 14.38 -6.97 4.19
C TYR A 126 13.78 -6.77 5.58
N ARG A 127 12.93 -7.71 6.05
CA ARG A 127 12.31 -7.61 7.38
C ARG A 127 13.35 -7.54 8.50
N THR A 128 14.43 -8.32 8.41
CA THR A 128 15.56 -8.26 9.36
C THR A 128 16.27 -6.90 9.32
N ARG A 129 16.56 -6.35 8.14
CA ARG A 129 17.16 -4.99 8.03
C ARG A 129 16.26 -3.92 8.66
N MET A 130 14.95 -4.00 8.44
CA MET A 130 13.99 -3.05 9.02
C MET A 130 13.85 -3.20 10.54
N ALA A 131 13.87 -4.43 11.05
CA ALA A 131 13.87 -4.69 12.49
C ALA A 131 15.14 -4.12 13.16
N ALA A 132 16.31 -4.32 12.55
CA ALA A 132 17.56 -3.76 13.03
C ALA A 132 17.54 -2.21 13.03
N ALA A 133 17.06 -1.60 11.94
CA ALA A 133 16.95 -0.14 11.84
C ALA A 133 16.02 0.47 12.90
N ARG A 134 14.89 -0.20 13.21
CA ARG A 134 13.96 0.21 14.27
C ARG A 134 14.63 0.15 15.65
N ASN A 135 15.38 -0.91 15.95
CA ASN A 135 16.07 -1.05 17.23
C ASN A 135 17.20 -0.03 17.40
N THR A 136 17.87 0.39 16.32
CA THR A 136 18.89 1.46 16.38
C THR A 136 18.31 2.88 16.49
N SER A 137 17.00 3.05 16.25
CA SER A 137 16.32 4.35 16.32
C SER A 137 15.78 4.70 17.71
N VAL A 138 16.05 3.87 18.73
CA VAL A 138 15.81 4.23 20.13
C VAL A 138 16.68 5.44 20.45
N ARG A 139 16.02 6.58 20.59
CA ARG A 139 16.63 7.88 20.88
C ARG A 139 17.47 7.73 22.16
N PRO A 140 18.74 8.17 22.20
CA PRO A 140 19.46 8.22 23.47
C PRO A 140 18.66 9.07 24.45
N GLU A 141 18.45 8.55 25.65
CA GLU A 141 17.86 9.29 26.77
C GLU A 141 18.53 10.67 26.87
N PRO A 142 17.76 11.77 27.02
CA PRO A 142 18.37 13.08 27.21
C PRO A 142 19.26 13.00 28.45
N SER A 143 20.57 13.21 28.27
CA SER A 143 21.51 13.15 29.38
C SER A 143 21.13 14.19 30.41
N SER A 144 20.66 13.74 31.58
CA SER A 144 20.52 14.57 32.76
C SER A 144 21.92 14.96 33.22
N THR A 145 22.46 16.05 32.68
CA THR A 145 23.74 16.61 33.12
C THR A 145 23.53 18.05 33.57
N ASN A 146 23.56 18.17 34.90
CA ASN A 146 23.94 19.30 35.74
C ASN A 146 23.02 20.53 35.83
N ASP A 147 22.02 20.37 36.68
CA ASP A 147 21.71 21.35 37.71
C ASP A 147 22.88 21.42 38.71
N GLN A 148 23.84 22.34 38.53
CA GLN A 148 24.65 22.93 39.60
C GLN A 148 25.30 24.25 39.13
N THR A 149 25.26 25.25 40.02
CA THR A 149 26.00 26.53 40.08
C THR A 149 25.54 27.70 39.20
N ARG A 150 24.81 28.64 39.81
CA ARG A 150 25.42 29.87 40.37
C ARG A 150 24.44 30.64 41.27
N GLU A 151 24.64 30.46 42.57
CA GLU A 151 24.43 31.53 43.55
C GLU A 151 25.39 32.71 43.26
N GLU A 152 25.03 33.85 43.86
CA GLU A 152 25.82 35.08 44.05
C GLU A 152 25.93 36.04 42.85
N THR A 153 25.08 37.08 42.82
CA THR A 153 25.55 38.44 43.15
C THR A 153 24.38 39.33 43.60
N ARG A 154 24.69 40.20 44.56
CA ARG A 154 23.83 41.13 45.30
C ARG A 154 23.03 42.12 44.45
#